data_AF-Q39ST6-F1
#
_entry.id   AF-Q39ST6-F1
#
_cell.length_a   1.000
_cell.length_b   1.000
_cell.length_c   1.000
_cell.angle_alpha   90.00
_cell.angle_beta   90.00
_cell.angle_gamma   90.00
#
_symmetry.space_group_name_H-M   'P 1'
#
loop_
_entity.id
_entity.type
_entity.pdbx_description
1 polymer ?
#
loop_
_entity_poly.entity_id
_entity_poly.type
_entity_poly.pdbx_seq_one_letter_code
_entity_poly.pdbx_strand_id
1 'polypeptide(L)'
;MCRVGVGMGGTVSFLAAAVLFAGCSTPPTAKKRALTELSGLRQRSASSISRQEYWNIEETVARAESHLARGERKRAEVLFDLAAGKAKLLSERLELAQAEKDEPQPSSRDAVSKQTADWDDQLPPPAMDSVSPLPPPAPASPAMAPPTEHLHPQSAPAPVEPAEPQPGEMRSVERGEPAEATETARPRSSVIIGKRFSYTVGKGESLRYIGAKFGVSWRRLAQLNRIDPQKPLRAGQVLRVDTRRIVPRQIDDGIVINIPDRTLYYFRNGEVDRVLSVAVGKPKPVNDPEKRDWHTPTGNFRIIGKVKDPTWRVPPSIRKEMKERGKEVKTIVPPGKKNPLGKYALKTSIPGILIHSTNAPESVYSFSSHGCIRVFPEFMEDFFNSVTEETTGEIIYEPVKMTVAEGQVFLEVHRDIYNRYENLDEQVKSIAQEQHVEERIDWNKVQQVLKRMNGVPERVSF
;
A
#
# COMPACT_ATOMS: atom_id res chain seq x y z
N MET A 1 40.32 60.71 -11.88
CA MET A 1 41.79 60.74 -11.70
C MET A 1 42.15 59.47 -10.89
N CYS A 2 43.00 58.52 -11.26
CA CYS A 2 44.01 58.37 -12.30
C CYS A 2 44.15 56.88 -12.70
N ARG A 3 44.76 56.70 -13.88
CA ARG A 3 45.15 55.48 -14.61
C ARG A 3 46.12 54.55 -13.83
N VAL A 4 45.94 53.23 -13.97
CA VAL A 4 46.74 52.22 -14.75
C VAL A 4 48.05 51.76 -14.10
N GLY A 5 48.23 50.44 -14.04
CA GLY A 5 49.54 49.78 -13.87
C GLY A 5 49.43 48.26 -14.06
N VAL A 6 49.72 47.79 -15.28
CA VAL A 6 49.91 46.38 -15.67
C VAL A 6 51.37 46.00 -15.42
N GLY A 7 51.66 44.75 -15.00
CA GLY A 7 53.02 44.21 -15.00
C GLY A 7 53.13 42.76 -14.55
N MET A 8 53.55 41.90 -15.49
CA MET A 8 53.65 40.43 -15.44
C MET A 8 54.81 39.90 -14.58
N GLY A 9 54.66 38.64 -14.12
CA GLY A 9 55.71 37.62 -14.23
C GLY A 9 56.46 37.24 -12.96
N GLY A 10 56.33 35.97 -12.53
CA GLY A 10 57.24 35.36 -11.54
C GLY A 10 56.66 34.13 -10.85
N THR A 11 56.80 32.96 -11.47
CA THR A 11 56.55 31.65 -10.85
C THR A 11 57.71 31.25 -9.93
N VAL A 12 57.43 31.00 -8.65
CA VAL A 12 58.17 30.03 -7.81
C VAL A 12 57.18 29.37 -6.83
N SER A 13 57.03 28.05 -6.92
CA SER A 13 56.30 27.19 -5.99
C SER A 13 56.98 27.13 -4.63
N PHE A 14 56.22 27.16 -3.52
CA PHE A 14 55.91 25.99 -2.68
C PHE A 14 55.18 26.42 -1.38
N LEU A 15 54.25 25.56 -0.95
CA LEU A 15 53.57 25.47 0.36
C LEU A 15 52.50 26.53 0.71
N ALA A 16 51.27 26.27 0.27
CA ALA A 16 50.06 26.73 0.94
C ALA A 16 49.35 25.53 1.60
N ALA A 17 49.29 25.54 2.94
CA ALA A 17 48.44 24.66 3.72
C ALA A 17 46.97 25.08 3.54
N ALA A 18 46.22 24.30 2.75
CA ALA A 18 44.78 24.46 2.60
C ALA A 18 44.06 23.65 3.67
N VAL A 19 43.41 24.33 4.62
CA VAL A 19 42.33 23.74 5.43
C VAL A 19 41.01 24.09 4.75
N LEU A 20 40.54 23.19 3.89
CA LEU A 20 39.18 23.16 3.37
C LEU A 20 38.43 22.00 4.04
N PHE A 21 37.53 22.29 4.97
CA PHE A 21 36.46 21.37 5.34
C PHE A 21 35.13 21.90 4.79
N ALA A 22 35.01 21.86 3.47
CA ALA A 22 33.72 21.79 2.79
C ALA A 22 33.57 20.35 2.29
N GLY A 23 32.95 19.50 3.11
CA GLY A 23 32.56 18.15 2.71
C GLY A 23 31.45 18.20 1.68
N CYS A 24 31.79 18.54 0.43
CA CYS A 24 30.97 18.24 -0.75
C CYS A 24 30.82 16.71 -0.82
N SER A 25 29.77 16.20 -0.18
CA SER A 25 29.43 14.78 -0.29
C SER A 25 28.80 14.61 -1.66
N THR A 26 29.58 14.07 -2.60
CA THR A 26 29.07 13.58 -3.87
C THR A 26 27.91 12.61 -3.60
N PRO A 27 26.80 12.69 -4.36
CA PRO A 27 25.71 11.73 -4.20
C PRO A 27 26.26 10.31 -4.39
N PRO A 28 25.78 9.31 -3.61
CA PRO A 28 26.25 7.94 -3.77
C PRO A 28 26.16 7.51 -5.23
N THR A 29 27.20 6.86 -5.76
CA THR A 29 27.30 6.45 -7.17
C THR A 29 26.04 5.71 -7.64
N ALA A 30 25.45 4.87 -6.77
CA ALA A 30 24.19 4.18 -7.01
C ALA A 30 23.00 5.12 -7.22
N LYS A 31 22.89 6.23 -6.46
CA LYS A 31 21.83 7.23 -6.64
C LYS A 31 21.91 7.87 -8.02
N LYS A 32 23.12 8.27 -8.45
CA LYS A 32 23.33 8.87 -9.77
C LYS A 32 22.91 7.89 -10.87
N ARG A 33 23.34 6.63 -10.78
CA ARG A 33 22.98 5.56 -11.72
C ARG A 33 21.48 5.33 -11.79
N ALA A 34 20.81 5.17 -10.65
CA ALA A 34 19.36 4.94 -10.59
C ALA A 34 18.56 6.07 -11.26
N LEU A 35 18.96 7.32 -11.01
CA LEU A 35 18.31 8.48 -11.62
C LEU A 35 18.59 8.57 -13.12
N THR A 36 19.81 8.27 -13.56
CA THR A 36 20.16 8.20 -14.99
C THR A 36 19.30 7.17 -15.71
N GLU A 37 19.24 5.93 -15.21
CA GLU A 37 18.45 4.87 -15.84
C GLU A 37 16.95 5.21 -15.88
N LEU A 38 16.41 5.74 -14.78
CA LEU A 38 15.02 6.15 -14.70
C LEU A 38 14.68 7.31 -15.64
N SER A 39 15.61 8.26 -15.82
CA SER A 39 15.46 9.37 -16.77
C SER A 39 15.53 8.90 -18.22
N GLY A 40 16.45 7.97 -18.54
CA GLY A 40 16.57 7.36 -19.86
C GLY A 40 15.32 6.56 -20.22
N LEU A 41 14.81 5.75 -19.29
CA LEU A 41 13.56 5.01 -19.45
C LEU A 41 12.37 5.93 -19.76
N ARG A 42 12.29 7.09 -19.09
CA ARG A 42 11.24 8.07 -19.34
C ARG A 42 11.33 8.70 -20.73
N GLN A 43 12.54 8.97 -21.22
CA GLN A 43 12.75 9.58 -22.53
C GLN A 43 12.51 8.59 -23.67
N ARG A 44 13.00 7.36 -23.53
CA ARG A 44 12.91 6.32 -24.58
C ARG A 44 11.54 5.68 -24.68
N SER A 45 10.78 5.64 -23.59
CA SER A 45 9.56 4.81 -23.52
C SER A 45 8.32 5.58 -23.04
N ALA A 46 8.29 6.90 -23.20
CA ALA A 46 7.22 7.78 -22.69
C ALA A 46 5.80 7.37 -23.11
N SER A 47 5.65 6.75 -24.28
CA SER A 47 4.37 6.31 -24.87
C SER A 47 4.02 4.84 -24.59
N SER A 48 5.02 3.99 -24.33
CA SER A 48 4.86 2.52 -24.31
C SER A 48 5.00 1.91 -22.91
N ILE A 49 5.49 2.69 -21.94
CA ILE A 49 5.65 2.23 -20.56
C ILE A 49 4.33 2.29 -19.79
N SER A 50 3.97 1.20 -19.12
CA SER A 50 2.86 1.23 -18.16
C SER A 50 3.18 2.21 -17.03
N ARG A 51 2.26 3.13 -16.76
CA ARG A 51 2.37 4.09 -15.65
C ARG A 51 2.58 3.38 -14.30
N GLN A 52 2.13 2.14 -14.16
CA GLN A 52 2.28 1.33 -12.95
C GLN A 52 3.72 0.81 -12.78
N GLU A 53 4.35 0.34 -13.85
CA GLU A 53 5.71 -0.20 -13.81
C GLU A 53 6.74 0.90 -13.56
N TYR A 54 6.56 2.05 -14.20
CA TYR A 54 7.36 3.24 -13.93
C TYR A 54 7.23 3.68 -12.47
N TRP A 55 6.00 3.67 -11.93
CA TRP A 55 5.73 4.07 -10.54
C TRP A 55 6.38 3.13 -9.51
N ASN A 56 6.44 1.81 -9.77
CA ASN A 56 7.11 0.85 -8.90
C ASN A 56 8.63 1.12 -8.78
N ILE A 57 9.24 1.61 -9.86
CA ILE A 57 10.66 1.99 -9.88
C ILE A 57 10.84 3.30 -9.11
N GLU A 58 10.00 4.31 -9.36
CA GLU A 58 10.00 5.57 -8.61
C GLU A 58 9.78 5.37 -7.11
N GLU A 59 8.90 4.44 -6.71
CA GLU A 59 8.67 4.12 -5.30
C GLU A 59 9.92 3.52 -4.65
N THR A 60 10.65 2.70 -5.40
CA THR A 60 11.92 2.12 -4.95
C THR A 60 12.97 3.23 -4.74
N VAL A 61 13.06 4.21 -5.65
CA VAL A 61 13.91 5.41 -5.51
C VAL A 61 13.49 6.24 -4.29
N ALA A 62 12.20 6.52 -4.11
CA ALA A 62 11.72 7.33 -2.99
C ALA A 62 11.99 6.66 -1.63
N ARG A 63 11.89 5.32 -1.55
CA ARG A 63 12.29 4.55 -0.36
C ARG A 63 13.81 4.66 -0.15
N ALA A 64 14.62 4.55 -1.20
CA ALA A 64 16.07 4.74 -1.12
C ALA A 64 16.45 6.12 -0.55
N GLU A 65 15.77 7.18 -1.01
CA GLU A 65 15.98 8.55 -0.52
C GLU A 65 15.57 8.72 0.94
N SER A 66 14.47 8.11 1.38
CA SER A 66 14.08 8.09 2.79
C SER A 66 15.13 7.39 3.68
N HIS A 67 15.77 6.33 3.19
CA HIS A 67 16.86 5.67 3.91
C HIS A 67 18.12 6.55 3.94
N LEU A 68 18.44 7.24 2.84
CA LEU A 68 19.58 8.15 2.77
C LEU A 68 19.41 9.34 3.74
N ALA A 69 18.20 9.92 3.80
CA ALA A 69 17.87 11.00 4.73
C ALA A 69 17.98 10.60 6.21
N ARG A 70 17.85 9.30 6.52
CA ARG A 70 18.04 8.73 7.87
C ARG A 70 19.47 8.28 8.15
N GLY A 71 20.42 8.57 7.26
CA GLY A 71 21.82 8.14 7.39
C GLY A 71 22.06 6.65 7.11
N GLU A 72 21.05 5.91 6.65
CA GLU A 72 21.12 4.47 6.38
C GLU A 72 21.74 4.19 5.00
N ARG A 73 22.99 4.63 4.78
CA ARG A 73 23.67 4.64 3.47
C ARG A 73 23.65 3.29 2.74
N LYS A 74 24.02 2.20 3.40
CA LYS A 74 24.02 0.85 2.79
C LYS A 74 22.64 0.41 2.29
N ARG A 75 21.56 0.77 3.00
CA ARG A 75 20.19 0.44 2.58
C ARG A 75 19.70 1.32 1.45
N ALA A 76 20.06 2.60 1.48
CA ALA A 76 19.80 3.50 0.37
C ALA A 76 20.48 2.99 -0.90
N GLU A 77 21.75 2.58 -0.81
CA GLU A 77 22.53 2.04 -1.93
C GLU A 77 21.88 0.80 -2.57
N VAL A 78 21.53 -0.21 -1.77
CA VAL A 78 20.82 -1.42 -2.26
C VAL A 78 19.52 -1.08 -2.97
N LEU A 79 18.75 -0.11 -2.44
CA LEU A 79 17.49 0.30 -3.07
C LEU A 79 17.71 1.14 -4.34
N PHE A 80 18.77 1.95 -4.40
CA PHE A 80 19.14 2.65 -5.63
C PHE A 80 19.59 1.66 -6.71
N ASP A 81 20.41 0.67 -6.39
CA ASP A 81 20.82 -0.37 -7.35
C ASP A 81 19.64 -1.21 -7.82
N LEU A 82 18.72 -1.56 -6.93
CA LEU A 82 17.47 -2.24 -7.29
C LEU A 82 16.62 -1.38 -8.25
N ALA A 83 16.51 -0.08 -8.00
CA ALA A 83 15.78 0.82 -8.89
C ALA A 83 16.45 0.94 -10.27
N ALA A 84 17.78 1.03 -10.30
CA ALA A 84 18.57 1.05 -11.55
C ALA A 84 18.36 -0.23 -12.35
N GLY A 85 18.47 -1.41 -11.71
CA GLY A 85 18.28 -2.70 -12.35
C GLY A 85 16.86 -2.88 -12.91
N LYS A 86 15.84 -2.48 -12.15
CA LYS A 86 14.44 -2.51 -12.64
C LYS A 86 14.21 -1.59 -13.82
N ALA A 87 14.79 -0.38 -13.80
CA ALA A 87 14.67 0.56 -14.91
C ALA A 87 15.32 0.01 -16.19
N LYS A 88 16.49 -0.60 -16.05
CA LYS A 88 17.22 -1.21 -17.16
C LYS A 88 16.45 -2.39 -17.78
N LEU A 89 16.02 -3.35 -16.95
CA LEU A 89 15.24 -4.51 -17.42
C LEU A 89 13.93 -4.10 -18.11
N LEU A 90 13.27 -3.06 -17.59
CA LEU A 90 12.05 -2.54 -18.22
C LEU A 90 12.35 -1.86 -19.56
N SER A 91 13.46 -1.15 -19.69
CA SER A 91 13.93 -0.59 -20.97
C SER A 91 14.16 -1.70 -21.99
N GLU A 92 14.91 -2.74 -21.61
CA GLU A 92 15.24 -3.88 -22.49
C GLU A 92 13.98 -4.63 -22.94
N ARG A 93 13.04 -4.88 -22.03
CA ARG A 93 11.77 -5.54 -22.38
C ARG A 93 10.93 -4.72 -23.36
N LEU A 94 10.93 -3.39 -23.24
CA LEU A 94 10.20 -2.51 -24.14
C LEU A 94 10.88 -2.39 -25.51
N GLU A 95 12.21 -2.47 -25.56
CA GLU A 95 12.99 -2.52 -26.81
C GLU A 95 12.72 -3.83 -27.56
N LEU A 96 12.71 -4.97 -26.87
CA LEU A 96 12.36 -6.27 -27.46
C LEU A 96 10.92 -6.29 -27.99
N ALA A 97 9.96 -5.77 -27.21
CA ALA A 97 8.56 -5.70 -27.63
C ALA A 97 8.31 -4.72 -28.80
N GLN A 98 9.21 -3.75 -29.01
CA GLN A 98 9.17 -2.88 -30.18
C GLN A 98 9.78 -3.57 -31.41
N ALA A 99 10.89 -4.30 -31.23
CA ALA A 99 11.53 -5.08 -32.30
C ALA A 99 10.59 -6.17 -32.87
N GLU A 100 9.80 -6.84 -32.03
CA GLU A 100 8.77 -7.81 -32.46
C GLU A 100 7.65 -7.17 -33.29
N LYS A 101 7.36 -5.88 -33.10
CA LYS A 101 6.34 -5.15 -33.86
C LYS A 101 6.85 -4.61 -35.20
N ASP A 102 8.17 -4.41 -35.30
CA ASP A 102 8.83 -3.89 -36.49
C ASP A 102 9.27 -5.01 -37.45
N GLU A 103 9.05 -6.28 -37.07
CA GLU A 103 9.30 -7.44 -37.93
C GLU A 103 8.16 -7.58 -38.99
N PRO A 104 8.46 -7.59 -40.30
CA PRO A 104 7.44 -7.65 -41.33
C PRO A 104 6.73 -9.01 -41.32
N GLN A 105 5.42 -9.02 -41.09
CA GLN A 105 4.61 -10.22 -41.21
C GLN A 105 4.57 -10.71 -42.68
N PRO A 106 4.76 -12.01 -42.95
CA PRO A 106 4.66 -12.53 -44.31
C PRO A 106 3.22 -12.44 -44.81
N SER A 107 3.04 -11.90 -46.01
CA SER A 107 1.73 -11.78 -46.66
C SER A 107 1.12 -13.16 -46.93
N SER A 108 -0.14 -13.32 -46.56
CA SER A 108 -0.94 -14.56 -46.60
C SER A 108 -1.32 -15.05 -48.02
N ARG A 109 -0.41 -15.03 -49.00
CA ARG A 109 -0.72 -15.51 -50.37
C ARG A 109 0.32 -16.38 -51.08
N ASP A 110 1.51 -16.64 -50.53
CA ASP A 110 2.54 -17.45 -51.22
C ASP A 110 3.21 -18.52 -50.33
N ALA A 111 2.43 -19.31 -49.58
CA ALA A 111 2.96 -20.48 -48.84
C ALA A 111 2.14 -21.76 -49.09
N VAL A 112 1.51 -21.85 -50.26
CA VAL A 112 1.12 -23.14 -50.84
C VAL A 112 2.04 -23.38 -52.03
N SER A 113 2.71 -24.52 -52.02
CA SER A 113 3.74 -25.00 -52.97
C SER A 113 5.19 -24.69 -52.57
N LYS A 114 5.97 -25.77 -52.49
CA LYS A 114 7.42 -25.87 -52.26
C LYS A 114 7.90 -25.90 -50.80
N GLN A 115 7.52 -26.96 -50.10
CA GLN A 115 8.51 -27.77 -49.37
C GLN A 115 7.97 -29.19 -49.12
N THR A 116 7.86 -29.94 -50.21
CA THR A 116 7.80 -31.41 -50.22
C THR A 116 8.90 -31.87 -51.16
N ALA A 117 10.09 -32.13 -50.62
CA ALA A 117 11.11 -32.98 -51.23
C ALA A 117 12.26 -33.12 -50.22
N ASP A 118 12.71 -34.36 -50.09
CA ASP A 118 13.74 -34.88 -49.19
C ASP A 118 13.36 -35.08 -47.71
N TRP A 119 13.90 -36.17 -47.17
CA TRP A 119 13.75 -36.77 -45.83
C TRP A 119 12.77 -37.95 -45.70
N ASP A 120 12.55 -38.72 -46.78
CA ASP A 120 12.29 -40.17 -46.70
C ASP A 120 13.63 -40.91 -46.87
N ASP A 121 14.27 -41.29 -45.75
CA ASP A 121 14.91 -42.60 -45.58
C ASP A 121 15.55 -42.70 -44.18
N GLN A 122 14.87 -43.45 -43.29
CA GLN A 122 15.36 -44.26 -42.16
C GLN A 122 14.41 -44.21 -40.95
N LEU A 123 13.39 -45.06 -41.02
CA LEU A 123 12.66 -45.56 -39.86
C LEU A 123 12.88 -47.09 -39.76
N PRO A 124 13.39 -47.61 -38.63
CA PRO A 124 13.11 -48.98 -38.22
C PRO A 124 11.78 -49.05 -37.42
N PRO A 125 11.07 -50.20 -37.46
CA PRO A 125 9.68 -50.32 -37.02
C PRO A 125 9.47 -50.41 -35.50
N PRO A 126 8.23 -50.22 -35.01
CA PRO A 126 7.92 -50.16 -33.58
C PRO A 126 7.79 -51.56 -32.97
N ALA A 127 8.26 -51.72 -31.73
CA ALA A 127 7.98 -52.89 -30.91
C ALA A 127 7.11 -52.49 -29.71
N MET A 128 6.08 -53.30 -29.50
CA MET A 128 5.09 -53.22 -28.41
C MET A 128 5.62 -53.79 -27.09
N ASP A 129 4.79 -53.57 -26.07
CA ASP A 129 4.68 -54.28 -24.78
C ASP A 129 5.65 -53.89 -23.66
N SER A 130 5.11 -53.24 -22.61
CA SER A 130 4.50 -53.96 -21.48
C SER A 130 4.35 -53.05 -20.25
N VAL A 131 3.14 -53.04 -19.70
CA VAL A 131 2.77 -52.42 -18.44
C VAL A 131 3.07 -53.42 -17.31
N SER A 132 3.60 -52.94 -16.19
CA SER A 132 3.60 -53.69 -14.91
C SER A 132 3.55 -52.75 -13.70
N PRO A 133 2.99 -53.21 -12.56
CA PRO A 133 2.18 -52.39 -11.67
C PRO A 133 2.84 -52.03 -10.34
N LEU A 134 2.21 -51.06 -9.64
CA LEU A 134 2.55 -50.57 -8.31
C LEU A 134 2.46 -51.66 -7.21
N PRO A 135 3.29 -51.60 -6.15
CA PRO A 135 3.26 -52.56 -5.05
C PRO A 135 2.15 -52.30 -4.01
N PRO A 136 1.68 -53.35 -3.29
CA PRO A 136 0.54 -53.32 -2.37
C PRO A 136 0.87 -52.86 -0.92
N PRO A 137 -0.16 -52.53 -0.11
CA PRO A 137 0.02 -52.13 1.29
C PRO A 137 0.21 -53.31 2.25
N ALA A 138 0.92 -53.07 3.35
CA ALA A 138 1.20 -54.05 4.40
C ALA A 138 0.02 -54.26 5.38
N PRO A 139 -0.09 -55.45 6.02
CA PRO A 139 -1.30 -55.90 6.70
C PRO A 139 -1.40 -55.52 8.19
N ALA A 140 -2.61 -55.62 8.73
CA ALA A 140 -2.98 -55.51 10.14
C ALA A 140 -3.15 -56.88 10.83
N SER A 141 -3.04 -56.88 12.17
CA SER A 141 -3.65 -57.77 13.21
C SER A 141 -2.62 -58.41 14.19
N PRO A 142 -3.00 -58.91 15.40
CA PRO A 142 -4.32 -58.96 16.06
C PRO A 142 -4.36 -58.56 17.58
N ALA A 143 -5.57 -58.69 18.13
CA ALA A 143 -6.12 -58.45 19.47
C ALA A 143 -5.44 -59.06 20.72
N MET A 144 -5.71 -58.47 21.90
CA MET A 144 -5.97 -59.18 23.16
C MET A 144 -6.79 -58.34 24.17
N ALA A 145 -7.49 -59.02 25.09
CA ALA A 145 -8.72 -58.64 25.82
C ALA A 145 -8.49 -58.05 27.27
N PRO A 146 -9.55 -57.65 28.04
CA PRO A 146 -9.55 -56.87 29.31
C PRO A 146 -9.53 -57.79 30.57
N PRO A 147 -9.74 -57.41 31.88
CA PRO A 147 -10.35 -56.23 32.56
C PRO A 147 -9.47 -55.64 33.72
N THR A 148 -9.83 -54.73 34.64
CA THR A 148 -10.87 -54.79 35.70
C THR A 148 -11.00 -53.44 36.44
N GLU A 149 -12.23 -53.11 36.84
CA GLU A 149 -12.60 -52.10 37.86
C GLU A 149 -12.07 -52.47 39.25
N HIS A 150 -11.73 -51.47 40.07
CA HIS A 150 -12.02 -51.48 41.50
C HIS A 150 -12.42 -50.07 41.99
N LEU A 151 -13.49 -50.05 42.77
CA LEU A 151 -14.19 -48.91 43.37
C LEU A 151 -13.59 -48.52 44.74
N HIS A 152 -13.43 -47.21 44.96
CA HIS A 152 -13.64 -46.42 46.21
C HIS A 152 -12.76 -46.69 47.47
N PRO A 153 -12.72 -45.79 48.51
CA PRO A 153 -13.25 -44.42 48.66
C PRO A 153 -12.28 -43.36 49.31
N GLN A 154 -12.66 -42.09 49.17
CA GLN A 154 -12.59 -40.96 50.13
C GLN A 154 -11.28 -40.57 50.84
N SER A 155 -10.85 -39.31 50.63
CA SER A 155 -10.60 -38.31 51.70
C SER A 155 -10.42 -36.90 51.10
N ALA A 156 -10.94 -35.88 51.81
CA ALA A 156 -11.08 -34.49 51.37
C ALA A 156 -9.75 -33.74 51.15
N PRO A 157 -9.69 -32.73 50.24
CA PRO A 157 -8.50 -31.90 50.10
C PRO A 157 -8.57 -30.59 50.91
N ALA A 158 -7.44 -30.21 51.50
CA ALA A 158 -7.12 -28.84 51.90
C ALA A 158 -6.12 -28.23 50.86
N PRO A 159 -5.79 -26.94 50.98
CA PRO A 159 -6.02 -25.89 49.97
C PRO A 159 -5.04 -25.90 48.77
N VAL A 160 -5.57 -25.51 47.62
CA VAL A 160 -4.90 -25.50 46.30
C VAL A 160 -4.05 -24.23 46.11
N GLU A 161 -2.75 -24.43 45.87
CA GLU A 161 -1.79 -23.48 45.30
C GLU A 161 -1.96 -23.47 43.76
N PRO A 162 -1.90 -22.32 43.04
CA PRO A 162 -2.22 -22.28 41.63
C PRO A 162 -1.06 -22.79 40.75
N ALA A 163 -1.30 -23.90 40.04
CA ALA A 163 -0.40 -24.46 39.04
C ALA A 163 -0.58 -23.84 37.64
N GLU A 164 0.52 -23.76 36.90
CA GLU A 164 0.61 -23.38 35.48
C GLU A 164 -0.23 -24.28 34.55
N PRO A 165 -0.78 -23.76 33.44
CA PRO A 165 -1.50 -24.59 32.47
C PRO A 165 -0.56 -25.21 31.42
N GLN A 166 -0.65 -26.53 31.27
CA GLN A 166 -0.17 -27.31 30.12
C GLN A 166 -1.35 -27.71 29.20
N PRO A 167 -1.10 -28.03 27.91
CA PRO A 167 -2.07 -27.92 26.82
C PRO A 167 -2.90 -29.20 26.60
N GLY A 168 -4.23 -29.04 26.42
CA GLY A 168 -5.18 -30.11 26.11
C GLY A 168 -5.87 -29.92 24.75
N GLU A 169 -6.08 -31.04 24.06
CA GLU A 169 -6.49 -31.22 22.67
C GLU A 169 -7.85 -30.66 22.25
N MET A 170 -7.89 -30.29 20.98
CA MET A 170 -9.02 -29.83 20.19
C MET A 170 -10.08 -30.92 20.05
N ARG A 171 -11.30 -30.66 20.56
CA ARG A 171 -12.51 -31.32 20.07
C ARG A 171 -12.95 -30.66 18.78
N SER A 172 -13.11 -31.49 17.75
CA SER A 172 -13.73 -31.19 16.46
C SER A 172 -15.16 -30.68 16.68
N VAL A 173 -15.38 -29.39 16.46
CA VAL A 173 -16.72 -28.81 16.30
C VAL A 173 -17.00 -28.81 14.81
N GLU A 174 -18.10 -29.47 14.44
CA GLU A 174 -18.61 -29.53 13.08
C GLU A 174 -18.75 -28.12 12.50
N ARG A 175 -18.22 -27.96 11.30
CA ARG A 175 -18.25 -26.73 10.52
C ARG A 175 -19.67 -26.50 10.04
N GLY A 176 -20.45 -25.77 10.82
CA GLY A 176 -21.66 -25.11 10.32
C GLY A 176 -21.26 -24.15 9.20
N GLU A 177 -21.89 -24.33 8.04
CA GLU A 177 -21.80 -23.41 6.91
C GLU A 177 -22.08 -21.96 7.37
N PRO A 178 -21.30 -20.96 6.93
CA PRO A 178 -21.64 -19.58 7.22
C PRO A 178 -22.93 -19.25 6.48
N ALA A 179 -23.99 -19.01 7.25
CA ALA A 179 -25.21 -18.42 6.75
C ALA A 179 -24.87 -17.13 6.00
N GLU A 180 -25.18 -17.14 4.72
CA GLU A 180 -25.12 -16.01 3.80
C GLU A 180 -26.14 -14.96 4.28
N ALA A 181 -25.68 -14.10 5.20
CA ALA A 181 -26.44 -12.92 5.57
C ALA A 181 -26.47 -12.00 4.35
N THR A 182 -27.65 -11.92 3.72
CA THR A 182 -27.97 -10.93 2.69
C THR A 182 -27.87 -9.55 3.31
N GLU A 183 -26.67 -8.97 3.22
CA GLU A 183 -26.37 -7.60 3.62
C GLU A 183 -27.15 -6.67 2.69
N THR A 184 -28.22 -6.07 3.20
CA THR A 184 -28.88 -4.96 2.50
C THR A 184 -27.84 -3.84 2.38
N ALA A 185 -27.32 -3.63 1.18
CA ALA A 185 -26.27 -2.65 0.93
C ALA A 185 -26.74 -1.26 1.39
N ARG A 186 -26.06 -0.69 2.39
CA ARG A 186 -26.37 0.65 2.92
C ARG A 186 -26.41 1.69 1.79
N PRO A 187 -27.30 2.69 1.80
CA PRO A 187 -27.33 3.69 0.74
C PRO A 187 -25.99 4.44 0.64
N ARG A 188 -25.53 4.69 -0.60
CA ARG A 188 -24.36 5.55 -0.85
C ARG A 188 -24.71 6.99 -0.51
N SER A 189 -23.73 7.75 -0.01
CA SER A 189 -23.98 9.13 0.40
C SER A 189 -24.08 10.08 -0.82
N SER A 190 -24.95 11.08 -0.70
CA SER A 190 -25.08 12.18 -1.63
C SER A 190 -24.12 13.36 -1.34
N VAL A 191 -23.24 13.21 -0.34
CA VAL A 191 -22.53 14.33 0.27
C VAL A 191 -21.09 14.44 -0.23
N ILE A 192 -20.73 15.65 -0.68
CA ILE A 192 -19.35 16.07 -0.86
C ILE A 192 -18.95 16.95 0.33
N ILE A 193 -17.89 16.55 1.02
CA ILE A 193 -17.32 17.30 2.14
C ILE A 193 -15.94 17.83 1.78
N GLY A 194 -15.34 18.61 2.69
CA GLY A 194 -14.00 19.18 2.52
C GLY A 194 -14.02 20.47 1.71
N LYS A 195 -12.84 21.08 1.56
CA LYS A 195 -12.70 22.39 0.92
C LYS A 195 -11.37 22.58 0.20
N ARG A 196 -11.34 23.61 -0.64
CA ARG A 196 -10.11 24.15 -1.22
C ARG A 196 -9.63 25.32 -0.38
N PHE A 197 -8.34 25.38 -0.10
CA PHE A 197 -7.75 26.46 0.69
C PHE A 197 -6.26 26.61 0.38
N SER A 198 -5.67 27.68 0.91
CA SER A 198 -4.25 27.95 0.86
C SER A 198 -3.60 27.59 2.20
N TYR A 199 -2.46 26.92 2.16
CA TYR A 199 -1.70 26.48 3.32
C TYR A 199 -0.29 27.04 3.27
N THR A 200 0.14 27.67 4.36
CA THR A 200 1.51 28.20 4.50
C THR A 200 2.41 27.11 5.09
N VAL A 201 3.42 26.70 4.33
CA VAL A 201 4.37 25.64 4.69
C VAL A 201 5.13 26.02 5.96
N GLY A 202 5.06 25.14 6.97
CA GLY A 202 5.81 25.24 8.20
C GLY A 202 7.28 24.86 8.04
N LYS A 203 8.09 25.16 9.06
CA LYS A 203 9.53 24.83 9.05
C LYS A 203 9.74 23.32 9.00
N GLY A 204 10.45 22.85 7.96
CA GLY A 204 10.82 21.44 7.81
C GLY A 204 9.70 20.54 7.28
N GLU A 205 8.54 21.08 6.92
CA GLU A 205 7.46 20.29 6.35
C GLU A 205 7.77 19.84 4.92
N SER A 206 7.40 18.60 4.62
CA SER A 206 7.50 18.02 3.27
C SER A 206 6.12 17.93 2.63
N LEU A 207 6.08 17.72 1.30
CA LEU A 207 4.82 17.42 0.61
C LEU A 207 4.13 16.17 1.17
N ARG A 208 4.91 15.17 1.62
CA ARG A 208 4.39 13.94 2.23
C ARG A 208 3.76 14.23 3.58
N TYR A 209 4.41 15.05 4.41
CA TYR A 209 3.86 15.48 5.69
C TYR A 209 2.54 16.24 5.51
N ILE A 210 2.51 17.23 4.61
CA ILE A 210 1.32 18.05 4.35
C ILE A 210 0.20 17.19 3.73
N GLY A 211 0.54 16.31 2.79
CA GLY A 211 -0.41 15.36 2.21
C GLY A 211 -0.98 14.39 3.25
N ALA A 212 -0.12 13.87 4.13
CA ALA A 212 -0.52 13.02 5.25
C ALA A 212 -1.43 13.76 6.23
N LYS A 213 -1.15 15.02 6.55
CA LYS A 213 -1.98 15.85 7.45
C LYS A 213 -3.35 16.14 6.86
N PHE A 214 -3.45 16.51 5.59
CA PHE A 214 -4.73 16.91 4.99
C PHE A 214 -5.48 15.77 4.28
N GLY A 215 -4.91 14.56 4.30
CA GLY A 215 -5.47 13.41 3.59
C GLY A 215 -5.59 13.66 2.09
N VAL A 216 -4.50 14.13 1.48
CA VAL A 216 -4.40 14.39 0.04
C VAL A 216 -3.11 13.78 -0.52
N SER A 217 -3.15 13.38 -1.79
CA SER A 217 -1.97 12.81 -2.44
C SER A 217 -0.87 13.87 -2.54
N TRP A 218 0.29 13.61 -1.94
CA TRP A 218 1.43 14.54 -1.99
C TRP A 218 1.90 14.82 -3.43
N ARG A 219 1.74 13.84 -4.35
CA ARG A 219 2.03 14.03 -5.78
C ARG A 219 1.00 14.94 -6.44
N ARG A 220 -0.28 14.79 -6.09
CA ARG A 220 -1.34 15.68 -6.57
C ARG A 220 -1.17 17.08 -6.02
N LEU A 221 -0.79 17.20 -4.75
CA LEU A 221 -0.42 18.47 -4.13
C LEU A 221 0.73 19.14 -4.89
N ALA A 222 1.75 18.36 -5.28
CA ALA A 222 2.84 18.86 -6.11
C ALA A 222 2.35 19.35 -7.48
N GLN A 223 1.54 18.54 -8.16
CA GLN A 223 0.98 18.87 -9.47
C GLN A 223 0.08 20.10 -9.44
N LEU A 224 -0.81 20.21 -8.45
CA LEU A 224 -1.74 21.33 -8.27
C LEU A 224 -0.98 22.66 -8.06
N ASN A 225 0.20 22.58 -7.43
CA ASN A 225 1.06 23.73 -7.15
C ASN A 225 2.20 23.91 -8.15
N ARG A 226 2.29 23.06 -9.18
CA ARG A 226 3.37 23.08 -10.20
C ARG A 226 4.77 23.09 -9.60
N ILE A 227 4.95 22.33 -8.52
CA ILE A 227 6.23 22.21 -7.81
C ILE A 227 6.90 20.87 -8.13
N ASP A 228 8.22 20.89 -8.17
CA ASP A 228 9.02 19.68 -8.35
C ASP A 228 8.94 18.82 -7.07
N PRO A 229 8.39 17.59 -7.15
CA PRO A 229 8.26 16.71 -5.99
C PRO A 229 9.60 16.30 -5.35
N GLN A 230 10.72 16.47 -6.04
CA GLN A 230 12.05 16.13 -5.54
C GLN A 230 12.72 17.27 -4.77
N LYS A 231 12.20 18.50 -4.88
CA LYS A 231 12.77 19.67 -4.21
C LYS A 231 12.13 19.87 -2.84
N PRO A 232 12.92 20.27 -1.83
CA PRO A 232 12.38 20.62 -0.53
C PRO A 232 11.46 21.84 -0.63
N LEU A 233 10.44 21.88 0.22
CA LEU A 233 9.58 23.05 0.36
C LEU A 233 10.28 24.13 1.18
N ARG A 234 9.96 25.40 0.91
CA ARG A 234 10.45 26.53 1.69
C ARG A 234 9.42 26.88 2.77
N ALA A 235 9.87 27.12 4.00
CA ALA A 235 9.00 27.67 5.03
C ALA A 235 8.42 29.01 4.56
N GLY A 236 7.13 29.24 4.80
CA GLY A 236 6.39 30.41 4.30
C GLY A 236 5.87 30.28 2.86
N GLN A 237 6.25 29.24 2.12
CA GLN A 237 5.68 28.96 0.79
C GLN A 237 4.19 28.66 0.93
N VAL A 238 3.36 29.22 0.05
CA VAL A 238 1.91 28.99 0.05
C VAL A 238 1.56 27.89 -0.95
N LEU A 239 0.82 26.88 -0.50
CA LEU A 239 0.32 25.78 -1.30
C LEU A 239 -1.21 25.82 -1.37
N ARG A 240 -1.76 25.61 -2.57
CA ARG A 240 -3.16 25.30 -2.79
C ARG A 240 -3.41 23.85 -2.42
N VAL A 241 -4.40 23.59 -1.59
CA VAL A 241 -4.81 22.26 -1.12
C VAL A 241 -6.28 22.04 -1.49
N ASP A 242 -6.62 20.84 -1.98
CA ASP A 242 -8.00 20.42 -2.23
C ASP A 242 -8.30 19.16 -1.42
N THR A 243 -9.11 19.28 -0.38
CA THR A 243 -9.47 18.18 0.54
C THR A 243 -10.84 17.57 0.23
N ARG A 244 -11.49 18.04 -0.83
CA ARG A 244 -12.85 17.61 -1.18
C ARG A 244 -12.88 16.11 -1.41
N ARG A 245 -13.96 15.46 -0.96
CA ARG A 245 -14.21 14.02 -1.17
C ARG A 245 -15.70 13.71 -1.10
N ILE A 246 -16.10 12.67 -1.83
CA ILE A 246 -17.41 12.03 -1.73
C ILE A 246 -17.38 11.12 -0.50
N VAL A 247 -18.35 11.29 0.39
CA VAL A 247 -18.54 10.38 1.53
C VAL A 247 -19.04 9.03 0.97
N PRO A 248 -18.50 7.88 1.38
CA PRO A 248 -18.89 6.60 0.78
C PRO A 248 -20.29 6.13 1.20
N ARG A 249 -20.61 6.24 2.49
CA ARG A 249 -21.87 5.77 3.09
C ARG A 249 -22.42 6.84 4.03
N GLN A 250 -23.74 6.91 4.17
CA GLN A 250 -24.40 7.73 5.20
C GLN A 250 -24.88 6.78 6.31
N ILE A 251 -24.43 6.99 7.54
CA ILE A 251 -24.89 6.25 8.72
C ILE A 251 -25.20 7.26 9.85
N ASP A 252 -26.02 6.85 10.81
CA ASP A 252 -26.39 7.70 11.95
C ASP A 252 -25.19 7.94 12.89
N ASP A 253 -24.65 6.86 13.45
CA ASP A 253 -23.51 6.92 14.37
C ASP A 253 -22.52 5.81 14.05
N GLY A 254 -21.23 6.10 14.18
CA GLY A 254 -20.16 5.11 14.07
C GLY A 254 -19.03 5.51 13.14
N ILE A 255 -18.22 4.53 12.76
CA ILE A 255 -16.98 4.75 11.99
C ILE A 255 -17.08 4.06 10.64
N VAL A 256 -16.79 4.76 9.55
CA VAL A 256 -16.56 4.16 8.23
C VAL A 256 -15.12 4.39 7.82
N ILE A 257 -14.39 3.34 7.47
CA ILE A 257 -13.02 3.44 6.97
C ILE A 257 -12.99 2.94 5.54
N ASN A 258 -12.68 3.82 4.59
CA ASN A 258 -12.53 3.43 3.19
C ASN A 258 -11.05 3.26 2.83
N ILE A 259 -10.65 2.04 2.46
CA ILE A 259 -9.25 1.69 2.23
C ILE A 259 -8.66 2.45 1.03
N PRO A 260 -9.27 2.48 -0.17
CA PRO A 260 -8.68 3.13 -1.35
C PRO A 260 -8.52 4.65 -1.20
N ASP A 261 -9.45 5.33 -0.52
CA ASP A 261 -9.35 6.78 -0.27
C ASP A 261 -8.52 7.14 0.97
N ARG A 262 -8.19 6.14 1.81
CA ARG A 262 -7.38 6.26 3.02
C ARG A 262 -7.97 7.26 4.02
N THR A 263 -9.27 7.15 4.24
CA THR A 263 -10.02 8.03 5.13
C THR A 263 -10.83 7.24 6.15
N LEU A 264 -10.83 7.73 7.38
CA LEU A 264 -11.78 7.38 8.42
C LEU A 264 -12.80 8.52 8.53
N TYR A 265 -14.06 8.18 8.37
CA TYR A 265 -15.22 9.04 8.56
C TYR A 265 -15.88 8.64 9.89
N TYR A 266 -16.04 9.60 10.80
CA TYR A 266 -16.73 9.39 12.06
C TYR A 266 -18.05 10.15 12.02
N PHE A 267 -19.14 9.41 12.19
CA PHE A 267 -20.51 9.92 12.12
C PHE A 267 -21.09 10.07 13.52
N ARG A 268 -21.82 11.17 13.71
CA ARG A 268 -22.67 11.40 14.87
C ARG A 268 -23.98 12.05 14.43
N ASN A 269 -25.13 11.52 14.87
CA ASN A 269 -26.46 12.03 14.55
C ASN A 269 -26.71 12.20 13.03
N GLY A 270 -26.21 11.28 12.21
CA GLY A 270 -26.37 11.30 10.74
C GLY A 270 -25.40 12.23 10.01
N GLU A 271 -24.53 12.96 10.72
CA GLU A 271 -23.58 13.89 10.14
C GLU A 271 -22.13 13.41 10.29
N VAL A 272 -21.27 13.80 9.34
CA VAL A 272 -19.83 13.53 9.42
C VAL A 272 -19.18 14.51 10.42
N ASP A 273 -18.97 14.05 11.64
CA ASP A 273 -18.32 14.84 12.70
C ASP A 273 -16.81 14.97 12.51
N ARG A 274 -16.13 13.91 12.05
CA ARG A 274 -14.67 13.93 11.79
C ARG A 274 -14.30 13.18 10.52
N VAL A 275 -13.25 13.69 9.88
CA VAL A 275 -12.66 13.12 8.67
C VAL A 275 -11.16 13.05 8.87
N LEU A 276 -10.64 11.84 9.04
CA LEU A 276 -9.24 11.62 9.40
C LEU A 276 -8.54 10.86 8.28
N SER A 277 -7.40 11.38 7.84
CA SER A 277 -6.47 10.66 6.98
C SER A 277 -5.88 9.46 7.72
N VAL A 278 -5.82 8.31 7.06
CA VAL A 278 -5.25 7.09 7.63
C VAL A 278 -4.16 6.46 6.78
N ALA A 279 -3.25 5.71 7.39
CA ALA A 279 -2.47 4.69 6.69
C ALA A 279 -3.13 3.33 6.85
N VAL A 280 -3.10 2.52 5.81
CA VAL A 280 -3.67 1.17 5.81
C VAL A 280 -2.65 0.15 5.31
N GLY A 281 -3.07 -1.11 5.29
CA GLY A 281 -2.26 -2.26 4.95
C GLY A 281 -1.55 -2.13 3.61
N LYS A 282 -0.33 -2.64 3.51
CA LYS A 282 0.42 -2.67 2.25
C LYS A 282 -0.26 -3.61 1.25
N PRO A 283 -0.23 -3.29 -0.05
CA PRO A 283 -0.58 -4.27 -1.06
C PRO A 283 0.39 -5.45 -1.02
N LYS A 284 -0.12 -6.64 -1.34
CA LYS A 284 0.69 -7.82 -1.58
C LYS A 284 1.52 -7.60 -2.86
N PRO A 285 2.85 -7.82 -2.84
CA PRO A 285 3.65 -7.69 -4.05
C PRO A 285 3.22 -8.72 -5.09
N VAL A 286 2.89 -8.25 -6.30
CA VAL A 286 2.48 -9.14 -7.41
C VAL A 286 3.58 -10.16 -7.74
N ASN A 287 4.84 -9.74 -7.66
CA ASN A 287 6.00 -10.56 -8.03
C ASN A 287 6.49 -11.47 -6.88
N ASP A 288 5.76 -11.57 -5.78
CA ASP A 288 6.15 -12.37 -4.63
C ASP A 288 4.89 -12.84 -3.87
N PRO A 289 4.17 -13.84 -4.42
CA PRO A 289 2.91 -14.33 -3.87
C PRO A 289 3.08 -15.05 -2.52
N GLU A 290 4.30 -15.45 -2.16
CA GLU A 290 4.61 -16.11 -0.88
C GLU A 290 4.75 -15.11 0.27
N LYS A 291 4.95 -13.82 -0.04
CA LYS A 291 4.95 -12.79 1.00
C LYS A 291 3.59 -12.71 1.70
N ARG A 292 3.67 -12.58 3.03
CA ARG A 292 2.50 -12.41 3.89
C ARG A 292 1.62 -11.27 3.40
N ASP A 293 0.32 -11.55 3.39
CA ASP A 293 -0.69 -10.55 3.16
C ASP A 293 -0.82 -9.60 4.36
N TRP A 294 -0.77 -8.32 4.05
CA TRP A 294 -0.86 -7.23 5.00
C TRP A 294 -2.00 -6.29 4.70
N HIS A 295 -2.92 -6.69 3.82
CA HIS A 295 -4.15 -5.97 3.58
C HIS A 295 -4.86 -5.67 4.90
N THR A 296 -5.39 -4.46 4.98
CA THR A 296 -6.38 -4.18 6.01
C THR A 296 -7.66 -4.96 5.64
N PRO A 297 -8.19 -5.80 6.54
CA PRO A 297 -9.40 -6.56 6.24
C PRO A 297 -10.60 -5.63 6.11
N THR A 298 -11.56 -5.99 5.27
CA THR A 298 -12.88 -5.36 5.21
C THR A 298 -13.85 -6.06 6.16
N GLY A 299 -14.92 -5.36 6.53
CA GLY A 299 -16.00 -5.89 7.36
C GLY A 299 -16.34 -5.01 8.56
N ASN A 300 -17.37 -5.45 9.28
CA ASN A 300 -17.89 -4.77 10.46
C ASN A 300 -16.99 -4.97 11.68
N PHE A 301 -16.93 -3.97 12.56
CA PHE A 301 -16.22 -4.03 13.83
C PHE A 301 -16.92 -3.20 14.90
N ARG A 302 -16.50 -3.38 16.15
CA ARG A 302 -16.73 -2.44 17.24
C ARG A 302 -15.43 -2.13 17.97
N ILE A 303 -15.40 -1.00 18.66
CA ILE A 303 -14.29 -0.65 19.55
C ILE A 303 -14.44 -1.43 20.85
N ILE A 304 -13.50 -2.33 21.13
CA ILE A 304 -13.52 -3.23 22.31
C ILE A 304 -12.53 -2.80 23.40
N GLY A 305 -11.86 -1.66 23.22
CA GLY A 305 -10.90 -1.18 24.19
C GLY A 305 -10.15 0.05 23.73
N LYS A 306 -9.77 0.88 24.69
CA LYS A 306 -9.01 2.12 24.45
C LYS A 306 -7.77 2.15 25.33
N VAL A 307 -6.61 2.47 24.75
CA VAL A 307 -5.33 2.52 25.48
C VAL A 307 -4.58 3.80 25.15
N LYS A 308 -4.31 4.60 26.18
CA LYS A 308 -3.34 5.70 26.14
C LYS A 308 -1.95 5.17 26.47
N ASP A 309 -0.94 5.72 25.79
CA ASP A 309 0.47 5.34 25.89
C ASP A 309 0.66 3.80 25.84
N PRO A 310 0.24 3.14 24.74
CA PRO A 310 0.24 1.69 24.65
C PRO A 310 1.65 1.12 24.64
N THR A 311 1.89 0.04 25.38
CA THR A 311 3.06 -0.83 25.16
C THR A 311 2.82 -1.67 23.90
N TRP A 312 3.73 -1.62 22.93
CA TRP A 312 3.63 -2.44 21.73
C TRP A 312 4.28 -3.80 21.95
N ARG A 313 3.45 -4.84 22.10
CA ARG A 313 3.90 -6.24 22.06
C ARG A 313 4.02 -6.65 20.60
N VAL A 314 5.27 -6.82 20.14
CA VAL A 314 5.58 -7.02 18.72
C VAL A 314 5.02 -8.36 18.26
N PRO A 315 4.10 -8.42 17.26
CA PRO A 315 3.51 -9.68 16.81
C PRO A 315 4.57 -10.67 16.31
N PRO A 316 4.38 -12.00 16.47
CA PRO A 316 5.31 -13.03 16.00
C PRO A 316 5.68 -12.86 14.53
N SER A 317 4.68 -12.47 13.74
CA SER A 317 4.75 -12.19 12.32
C SER A 317 5.80 -11.09 12.03
N ILE A 318 5.80 -9.99 12.78
CA ILE A 318 6.75 -8.88 12.64
C ILE A 318 8.13 -9.25 13.18
N ARG A 319 8.20 -10.04 14.26
CA ARG A 319 9.47 -10.57 14.77
C ARG A 319 10.20 -11.43 13.73
N LYS A 320 9.45 -12.27 12.99
CA LYS A 320 9.97 -13.03 11.85
C LYS A 320 10.54 -12.12 10.76
N GLU A 321 9.80 -11.08 10.36
CA GLU A 321 10.28 -10.09 9.38
C GLU A 321 11.55 -9.35 9.86
N MET A 322 11.66 -9.03 11.16
CA MET A 322 12.85 -8.41 11.73
C MET A 322 14.06 -9.36 11.62
N LYS A 323 13.89 -10.62 11.98
CA LYS A 323 14.93 -11.67 11.91
C LYS A 323 15.42 -11.86 10.48
N GLU A 324 14.51 -12.01 9.51
CA GLU A 324 14.82 -12.15 8.08
C GLU A 324 15.60 -10.97 7.52
N ARG A 325 15.37 -9.76 8.07
CA ARG A 325 16.04 -8.53 7.65
C ARG A 325 17.33 -8.23 8.42
N GLY A 326 17.80 -9.15 9.26
CA GLY A 326 18.97 -8.95 10.12
C GLY A 326 18.82 -7.78 11.09
N LYS A 327 17.59 -7.46 11.49
CA LYS A 327 17.30 -6.43 12.50
C LYS A 327 17.21 -7.07 13.88
N GLU A 328 17.57 -6.31 14.91
CA GLU A 328 17.31 -6.66 16.30
C GLU A 328 15.83 -7.02 16.49
N VAL A 329 15.56 -8.24 16.96
CA VAL A 329 14.20 -8.74 17.20
C VAL A 329 13.73 -8.22 18.56
N LYS A 330 12.81 -7.25 18.52
CA LYS A 330 12.16 -6.74 19.72
C LYS A 330 10.88 -7.53 19.98
N THR A 331 10.64 -7.87 21.25
CA THR A 331 9.39 -8.51 21.68
C THR A 331 8.42 -7.49 22.27
N ILE A 332 8.95 -6.43 22.88
CA ILE A 332 8.20 -5.36 23.53
C ILE A 332 8.86 -4.03 23.17
N VAL A 333 8.04 -3.03 22.85
CA VAL A 333 8.46 -1.63 22.75
C VAL A 333 7.62 -0.83 23.75
N PRO A 334 8.24 -0.20 24.77
CA PRO A 334 7.51 0.56 25.77
C PRO A 334 6.87 1.82 25.16
N PRO A 335 5.99 2.50 25.90
CA PRO A 335 5.42 3.77 25.46
C PRO A 335 6.50 4.84 25.22
N GLY A 336 6.22 5.78 24.33
CA GLY A 336 7.11 6.92 24.04
C GLY A 336 7.39 7.15 22.55
N LYS A 337 8.28 8.09 22.24
CA LYS A 337 8.52 8.62 20.88
C LYS A 337 8.90 7.55 19.85
N LYS A 338 9.52 6.44 20.27
CA LYS A 338 9.94 5.34 19.39
C LYS A 338 8.87 4.27 19.19
N ASN A 339 7.75 4.34 19.90
CA ASN A 339 6.67 3.37 19.80
C ASN A 339 5.87 3.60 18.50
N PRO A 340 5.76 2.60 17.60
CA PRO A 340 5.05 2.78 16.34
C PRO A 340 3.53 2.91 16.48
N LEU A 341 2.97 2.55 17.64
CA LEU A 341 1.55 2.77 17.96
C LEU A 341 1.25 4.23 18.34
N GLY A 342 2.27 5.06 18.55
CA GLY A 342 2.13 6.43 19.04
C GLY A 342 1.51 6.48 20.45
N LYS A 343 0.80 7.57 20.76
CA LYS A 343 0.25 7.84 22.11
C LYS A 343 -1.13 7.23 22.37
N TYR A 344 -1.89 6.88 21.33
CA TYR A 344 -3.29 6.51 21.46
C TYR A 344 -3.60 5.32 20.55
N ALA A 345 -4.30 4.31 21.08
CA ALA A 345 -4.74 3.15 20.32
C ALA A 345 -6.16 2.73 20.73
N LEU A 346 -6.99 2.48 19.73
CA LEU A 346 -8.31 1.86 19.84
C LEU A 346 -8.19 0.41 19.34
N LYS A 347 -8.65 -0.53 20.14
CA LYS A 347 -8.73 -1.95 19.80
C LYS A 347 -10.05 -2.19 19.09
N THR A 348 -9.99 -2.82 17.92
CA THR A 348 -11.20 -3.26 17.20
C THR A 348 -11.52 -4.71 17.56
N SER A 349 -12.77 -5.11 17.36
CA SER A 349 -13.19 -6.52 17.45
C SER A 349 -12.57 -7.40 16.36
N ILE A 350 -11.99 -6.83 15.31
CA ILE A 350 -11.25 -7.58 14.30
C ILE A 350 -9.89 -7.99 14.88
N PRO A 351 -9.59 -9.30 14.98
CA PRO A 351 -8.37 -9.78 15.63
C PRO A 351 -7.09 -9.15 15.04
N GLY A 352 -6.27 -8.56 15.92
CA GLY A 352 -4.98 -7.98 15.53
C GLY A 352 -5.06 -6.63 14.80
N ILE A 353 -6.26 -6.06 14.61
CA ILE A 353 -6.45 -4.76 13.97
C ILE A 353 -6.70 -3.67 15.00
N LEU A 354 -5.85 -2.64 14.95
CA LEU A 354 -5.93 -1.46 15.79
C LEU A 354 -6.15 -0.22 14.93
N ILE A 355 -6.87 0.76 15.46
CA ILE A 355 -6.86 2.14 14.97
C ILE A 355 -5.98 2.94 15.94
N HIS A 356 -4.84 3.42 15.50
CA HIS A 356 -3.83 3.97 16.41
C HIS A 356 -3.07 5.17 15.84
N SER A 357 -2.46 5.97 16.72
CA SER A 357 -1.54 7.04 16.35
C SER A 357 -0.27 6.48 15.68
N THR A 358 0.72 7.30 15.35
CA THR A 358 2.00 6.78 14.83
C THR A 358 3.17 7.70 15.16
N ASN A 359 4.36 7.14 15.30
CA ASN A 359 5.59 7.93 15.37
C ASN A 359 6.14 8.32 13.99
N ALA A 360 5.49 7.91 12.91
CA ALA A 360 5.86 8.23 11.53
C ALA A 360 4.69 8.95 10.83
N PRO A 361 4.43 10.24 11.14
CA PRO A 361 3.28 10.98 10.62
C PRO A 361 3.22 11.01 9.08
N GLU A 362 4.37 11.10 8.41
CA GLU A 362 4.45 11.05 6.94
C GLU A 362 4.04 9.70 6.33
N SER A 363 3.89 8.64 7.15
CA SER A 363 3.35 7.36 6.70
C SER A 363 1.83 7.37 6.58
N VAL A 364 1.15 8.36 7.18
CA VAL A 364 -0.30 8.52 7.04
C VAL A 364 -0.67 8.93 5.63
N TYR A 365 -1.87 8.54 5.19
CA TYR A 365 -2.32 8.66 3.81
C TYR A 365 -1.46 7.85 2.82
N SER A 366 -0.94 6.70 3.27
CA SER A 366 -0.23 5.71 2.43
C SER A 366 -0.61 4.26 2.77
N PHE A 367 -0.17 3.32 1.94
CA PHE A 367 -0.32 1.87 2.15
C PHE A 367 0.95 1.30 2.76
N SER A 368 1.17 1.54 4.05
CA SER A 368 2.46 1.28 4.72
C SER A 368 2.35 0.51 6.03
N SER A 369 1.14 0.16 6.45
CA SER A 369 0.94 -0.61 7.68
C SER A 369 1.06 -2.11 7.44
N HIS A 370 0.88 -2.87 8.51
CA HIS A 370 0.84 -4.33 8.53
C HIS A 370 -0.57 -4.82 8.86
N GLY A 371 -1.59 -4.12 8.32
CA GLY A 371 -3.02 -4.38 8.53
C GLY A 371 -3.71 -3.32 9.39
N CYS A 372 -3.06 -2.82 10.43
CA CYS A 372 -3.64 -1.77 11.31
C CYS A 372 -3.90 -0.44 10.59
N ILE A 373 -4.77 0.38 11.16
CA ILE A 373 -5.14 1.70 10.67
C ILE A 373 -4.36 2.76 11.47
N ARG A 374 -3.50 3.53 10.79
CA ARG A 374 -2.70 4.59 11.43
C ARG A 374 -3.33 5.95 11.22
N VAL A 375 -3.64 6.66 12.28
CA VAL A 375 -4.19 8.02 12.24
C VAL A 375 -3.07 9.04 12.45
N PHE A 376 -3.19 10.21 11.81
CA PHE A 376 -2.24 11.30 12.00
C PHE A 376 -2.18 11.75 13.47
N PRO A 377 -0.99 11.88 14.09
CA PRO A 377 -0.88 12.07 15.54
C PRO A 377 -1.61 13.29 16.09
N GLU A 378 -1.61 14.40 15.35
CA GLU A 378 -2.26 15.66 15.72
C GLU A 378 -3.79 15.50 15.91
N PHE A 379 -4.43 14.58 15.18
CA PHE A 379 -5.88 14.39 15.25
C PHE A 379 -6.30 13.17 16.07
N MET A 380 -5.36 12.28 16.39
CA MET A 380 -5.68 11.03 17.07
C MET A 380 -6.11 11.25 18.51
N GLU A 381 -5.62 12.28 19.20
CA GLU A 381 -6.01 12.57 20.58
C GLU A 381 -7.49 12.94 20.70
N ASP A 382 -7.93 13.93 19.92
CA ASP A 382 -9.32 14.36 19.91
C ASP A 382 -10.25 13.22 19.48
N PHE A 383 -9.86 12.45 18.46
CA PHE A 383 -10.62 11.30 18.01
C PHE A 383 -10.68 10.18 19.06
N PHE A 384 -9.57 9.91 19.76
CA PHE A 384 -9.54 8.97 20.85
C PHE A 384 -10.50 9.38 21.96
N ASN A 385 -10.61 10.67 22.27
CA ASN A 385 -11.51 11.17 23.30
C ASN A 385 -12.98 11.15 22.86
N SER A 386 -13.28 11.36 21.57
CA SER A 386 -14.65 11.38 21.05
C SER A 386 -15.29 9.99 20.90
N VAL A 387 -14.48 8.96 20.61
CA VAL A 387 -14.96 7.58 20.40
C VAL A 387 -15.16 6.88 21.74
N THR A 388 -16.26 6.14 21.91
CA THR A 388 -16.49 5.29 23.08
C THR A 388 -16.15 3.83 22.80
N GLU A 389 -16.01 3.03 23.85
CA GLU A 389 -16.16 1.59 23.67
C GLU A 389 -17.57 1.26 23.15
N GLU A 390 -17.72 0.13 22.47
CA GLU A 390 -18.91 -0.28 21.73
C GLU A 390 -19.28 0.58 20.51
N THR A 391 -18.55 1.68 20.23
CA THR A 391 -18.69 2.40 18.95
C THR A 391 -18.50 1.40 17.81
N THR A 392 -19.50 1.25 16.96
CA THR A 392 -19.48 0.35 15.81
C THR A 392 -18.81 1.02 14.62
N GLY A 393 -18.34 0.21 13.68
CA GLY A 393 -17.82 0.71 12.43
C GLY A 393 -17.68 -0.37 11.37
N GLU A 394 -17.28 0.07 10.19
CA GLU A 394 -17.16 -0.75 9.01
C GLU A 394 -15.91 -0.35 8.23
N ILE A 395 -15.12 -1.35 7.83
CA ILE A 395 -14.01 -1.15 6.91
C ILE A 395 -14.48 -1.59 5.52
N ILE A 396 -14.53 -0.65 4.59
CA ILE A 396 -15.00 -0.84 3.22
C ILE A 396 -13.88 -0.68 2.20
N TYR A 397 -14.15 -1.15 0.99
CA TYR A 397 -13.23 -1.07 -0.13
C TYR A 397 -13.93 -0.50 -1.37
N GLU A 398 -14.00 0.82 -1.46
CA GLU A 398 -14.68 1.53 -2.54
C GLU A 398 -13.70 2.48 -3.26
N PRO A 399 -13.04 2.01 -4.34
CA PRO A 399 -12.12 2.84 -5.12
C PRO A 399 -12.85 3.83 -6.02
N VAL A 400 -14.12 3.57 -6.36
CA VAL A 400 -14.97 4.44 -7.18
C VAL A 400 -16.13 4.92 -6.34
N LYS A 401 -16.31 6.24 -6.29
CA LYS A 401 -17.47 6.89 -5.65
C LYS A 401 -18.07 7.88 -6.61
N MET A 402 -19.40 7.90 -6.69
CA MET A 402 -20.15 8.84 -7.52
C MET A 402 -21.29 9.42 -6.72
N THR A 403 -21.60 10.68 -6.97
CA THR A 403 -22.68 11.37 -6.28
C THR A 403 -23.25 12.51 -7.12
N VAL A 404 -24.52 12.86 -6.86
CA VAL A 404 -25.15 14.06 -7.40
C VAL A 404 -25.11 15.15 -6.35
N ALA A 405 -24.38 16.22 -6.61
CA ALA A 405 -24.33 17.40 -5.74
C ALA A 405 -24.60 18.65 -6.58
N GLU A 406 -25.45 19.55 -6.09
CA GLU A 406 -25.80 20.82 -6.77
C GLU A 406 -26.29 20.60 -8.22
N GLY A 407 -27.05 19.52 -8.46
CA GLY A 407 -27.54 19.16 -9.79
C GLY A 407 -26.48 18.64 -10.77
N GLN A 408 -25.22 18.49 -10.34
CA GLN A 408 -24.11 17.98 -11.14
C GLN A 408 -23.68 16.59 -10.67
N VAL A 409 -23.18 15.77 -11.60
CA VAL A 409 -22.65 14.44 -11.27
C VAL A 409 -21.15 14.57 -11.03
N PHE A 410 -20.71 14.11 -9.86
CA PHE A 410 -19.30 14.07 -9.48
C PHE A 410 -18.81 12.63 -9.38
N LEU A 411 -17.60 12.40 -9.86
CA LEU A 411 -16.90 11.13 -9.80
C LEU A 411 -15.58 11.31 -9.05
N GLU A 412 -15.30 10.41 -8.11
CA GLU A 412 -14.03 10.30 -7.41
C GLU A 412 -13.48 8.88 -7.60
N VAL A 413 -12.29 8.79 -8.19
CA VAL A 413 -11.62 7.51 -8.45
C VAL A 413 -10.26 7.47 -7.76
N HIS A 414 -10.05 6.39 -7.01
CA HIS A 414 -8.79 5.98 -6.42
C HIS A 414 -8.28 4.72 -7.10
N ARG A 415 -7.00 4.42 -6.88
CA ARG A 415 -6.42 3.16 -7.34
C ARG A 415 -7.02 1.99 -6.56
N ASP A 416 -7.29 0.91 -7.29
CA ASP A 416 -7.55 -0.40 -6.70
C ASP A 416 -6.25 -1.02 -6.18
N ILE A 417 -5.83 -0.59 -5.00
CA ILE A 417 -4.52 -0.95 -4.44
C ILE A 417 -4.36 -2.45 -4.13
N TYR A 418 -5.45 -3.15 -3.85
CA TYR A 418 -5.48 -4.57 -3.51
C TYR A 418 -5.89 -5.45 -4.70
N ASN A 419 -6.11 -4.87 -5.89
CA ASN A 419 -6.54 -5.56 -7.11
C ASN A 419 -7.81 -6.40 -6.88
N ARG A 420 -8.83 -5.83 -6.24
CA ARG A 420 -10.11 -6.50 -6.01
C ARG A 420 -11.06 -6.41 -7.21
N TYR A 421 -10.77 -5.53 -8.16
CA TYR A 421 -11.55 -5.31 -9.36
C TYR A 421 -10.66 -5.55 -10.58
N GLU A 422 -11.20 -6.28 -11.55
CA GLU A 422 -10.56 -6.42 -12.86
C GLU A 422 -10.57 -5.09 -13.60
N ASN A 423 -11.70 -4.38 -13.53
CA ASN A 423 -11.92 -3.13 -14.25
C ASN A 423 -12.77 -2.14 -13.44
N LEU A 424 -12.24 -0.92 -13.25
CA LEU A 424 -12.97 0.15 -12.56
C LEU A 424 -14.05 0.80 -13.44
N ASP A 425 -13.98 0.66 -14.76
CA ASP A 425 -15.02 1.16 -15.67
C ASP A 425 -16.39 0.51 -15.40
N GLU A 426 -16.40 -0.79 -15.11
CA GLU A 426 -17.62 -1.53 -14.79
C GLU A 426 -18.23 -1.04 -13.48
N GLN A 427 -17.39 -0.74 -12.49
CA GLN A 427 -17.84 -0.13 -11.23
C GLN A 427 -18.47 1.25 -11.47
N VAL A 428 -17.89 2.08 -12.34
CA VAL A 428 -18.49 3.38 -12.68
C VAL A 428 -19.86 3.19 -13.32
N LYS A 429 -20.00 2.25 -14.26
CA LYS A 429 -21.27 1.96 -14.94
C LYS A 429 -22.33 1.45 -13.97
N SER A 430 -21.99 0.50 -13.11
CA SER A 430 -22.90 -0.03 -12.08
C SER A 430 -23.38 1.07 -11.15
N ILE A 431 -22.48 1.93 -10.65
CA ILE A 431 -22.90 3.04 -9.76
C ILE A 431 -23.75 4.07 -10.50
N ALA A 432 -23.43 4.39 -11.76
CA ALA A 432 -24.23 5.30 -12.57
C ALA A 432 -25.66 4.77 -12.78
N GLN A 433 -25.79 3.46 -13.03
CA GLN A 433 -27.07 2.79 -13.19
C GLN A 433 -27.87 2.72 -11.90
N GLU A 434 -27.23 2.39 -10.78
CA GLU A 434 -27.86 2.37 -9.45
C GLU A 434 -28.35 3.76 -9.02
N GLN A 435 -27.71 4.84 -9.50
CA GLN A 435 -28.12 6.22 -9.20
C GLN A 435 -29.00 6.85 -10.29
N HIS A 436 -29.29 6.14 -11.39
CA HIS A 436 -30.05 6.65 -12.54
C HIS A 436 -29.51 7.97 -13.11
N VAL A 437 -28.19 8.04 -13.35
CA VAL A 437 -27.49 9.25 -13.84
C VAL A 437 -26.75 9.05 -15.16
N GLU A 438 -26.92 7.90 -15.82
CA GLU A 438 -26.18 7.53 -17.05
C GLU A 438 -26.34 8.57 -18.15
N GLU A 439 -27.56 9.11 -18.32
CA GLU A 439 -27.89 10.11 -19.34
C GLU A 439 -27.34 11.51 -19.02
N ARG A 440 -26.90 11.74 -17.78
CA ARG A 440 -26.38 13.03 -17.32
C ARG A 440 -24.86 13.11 -17.42
N ILE A 441 -24.18 11.99 -17.70
CA ILE A 441 -22.73 11.83 -17.64
C ILE A 441 -22.08 11.98 -19.02
N ASP A 442 -21.05 12.82 -19.08
CA ASP A 442 -20.08 12.86 -20.15
C ASP A 442 -19.03 11.76 -19.94
N TRP A 443 -19.20 10.66 -20.67
CA TRP A 443 -18.32 9.49 -20.58
C TRP A 443 -16.87 9.79 -20.97
N ASN A 444 -16.59 10.82 -21.78
CA ASN A 444 -15.21 11.23 -22.05
C ASN A 444 -14.55 11.83 -20.80
N LYS A 445 -15.30 12.62 -20.00
CA LYS A 445 -14.81 13.11 -18.70
C LYS A 445 -14.58 11.95 -17.73
N VAL A 446 -15.47 10.95 -17.71
CA VAL A 446 -15.29 9.72 -16.90
C VAL A 446 -13.97 9.02 -17.23
N GLN A 447 -13.70 8.78 -18.52
CA GLN A 447 -12.44 8.16 -18.96
C GLN A 447 -11.22 8.98 -18.53
N GLN A 448 -11.28 10.31 -18.58
CA GLN A 448 -10.21 11.18 -18.09
C GLN A 448 -9.99 11.07 -16.58
N VAL A 449 -11.07 10.90 -15.80
CA VAL A 449 -10.99 10.71 -14.34
C VAL A 449 -10.42 9.33 -14.02
N LEU A 450 -10.89 8.26 -14.68
CA LEU A 450 -10.36 6.90 -14.55
C LEU A 450 -8.88 6.80 -14.93
N LYS A 451 -8.44 7.51 -15.99
CA LYS A 451 -7.02 7.54 -16.38
C LYS A 451 -6.12 8.26 -15.37
N ARG A 452 -6.65 9.27 -14.67
CA ARG A 452 -5.88 10.11 -13.73
C ARG A 452 -5.92 9.58 -12.30
N MET A 453 -7.06 9.05 -11.85
CA MET A 453 -7.31 8.55 -10.50
C MET A 453 -6.79 9.50 -9.42
N ASN A 454 -7.16 10.78 -9.53
CA ASN A 454 -6.60 11.83 -8.67
C ASN A 454 -7.09 11.76 -7.22
N GLY A 455 -8.10 10.94 -6.93
CA GLY A 455 -8.68 10.79 -5.60
C GLY A 455 -9.37 12.04 -5.07
N VAL A 456 -9.90 12.88 -5.96
CA VAL A 456 -10.73 14.05 -5.63
C VAL A 456 -11.99 14.04 -6.50
N PRO A 457 -13.12 14.61 -6.02
CA PRO A 457 -14.34 14.72 -6.82
C PRO A 457 -14.13 15.64 -8.03
N GLU A 458 -14.40 15.11 -9.21
CA GLU A 458 -14.38 15.82 -10.49
C GLU A 458 -15.78 15.76 -11.14
N ARG A 459 -16.24 16.89 -11.69
CA ARG A 459 -17.52 16.97 -12.39
C ARG A 459 -17.45 16.16 -13.68
N VAL A 460 -18.37 15.22 -13.84
CA VAL A 460 -18.48 14.38 -15.05
C VAL A 460 -19.80 14.56 -15.77
N SER A 461 -20.73 15.38 -15.26
CA SER A 461 -21.93 15.76 -16.02
C SER A 461 -21.63 16.68 -17.20
N PHE A 462 -22.54 16.73 -18.18
CA PHE A 462 -22.45 17.60 -19.36
C PHE A 462 -22.14 19.07 -19.01
#